data_AF-A0A5D4SII9-F1
#
_entry.id   AF-A0A5D4SII9-F1
#
_cell.length_a   1.000
_cell.length_b   1.000
_cell.length_c   1.000
_cell.angle_alpha   90.00
_cell.angle_beta   90.00
_cell.angle_gamma   90.00
#
_symmetry.space_group_name_H-M   'P 1'
#
loop_
_entity.id
_entity.type
_entity.pdbx_description
1 polymer ?
#
loop_
_entity_poly.entity_id
_entity_poly.type
_entity_poly.pdbx_seq_one_letter_code
_entity_poly.pdbx_strand_id
1 'polypeptide(L)'
;MKRVIFDTNMLYNYLEIKGNTLDPQPLQNILKKFDSYVTSVSLVESIVNFKHDLSSIKKIIQTIGEDFNLINIGFMPIEDEAVYLIKNSKSLSDIAGLIRGIEEMKVEREAEFTRQFFYSVMTILSWCIIEINKDKLEGSWKIGRVIQNFDAALNGNLEYLLEQYKKNLEIGYSEKAPQKRMKKLLAMDIKLFLHLCITLYYSVINNFSVRDMYKKNNDQIDYIFKEIKKDKLLRDINRNGISKTFNGAKLKPIIESTLNDLKLLYVESTVFSHMEIVIDYFIIKVRKLILESAKFKTNDISDMLILSSLYAFKEDETILLTHDKDLKSFLKFTKNNHSLEFMESNNI
;
A
#
# COMPACT_ATOMS: atom_id res chain seq x y z
N MET A 1 29.21 -6.66 -12.25
CA MET A 1 29.61 -6.38 -10.84
C MET A 1 28.33 -6.28 -10.04
N LYS A 2 28.22 -6.93 -8.87
CA LYS A 2 26.95 -6.91 -8.12
C LYS A 2 26.64 -5.48 -7.68
N ARG A 3 25.40 -5.05 -7.92
CA ARG A 3 24.84 -3.75 -7.53
C ARG A 3 24.04 -3.95 -6.26
N VAL A 4 24.26 -3.09 -5.27
CA VAL A 4 23.66 -3.26 -3.94
C VAL A 4 22.82 -2.04 -3.62
N ILE A 5 21.51 -2.25 -3.47
CA ILE A 5 20.53 -1.22 -3.18
C ILE A 5 20.25 -1.25 -1.68
N PHE A 6 20.41 -0.11 -1.01
CA PHE A 6 20.13 0.05 0.40
C PHE A 6 18.68 0.54 0.55
N ASP A 7 17.87 -0.18 1.33
CA ASP A 7 16.61 0.38 1.81
C ASP A 7 16.84 1.55 2.78
N THR A 8 15.77 2.25 3.13
CA THR A 8 15.84 3.42 4.01
C THR A 8 16.42 3.10 5.39
N ASN A 9 16.16 1.91 5.94
CA ASN A 9 16.67 1.52 7.25
C ASN A 9 18.16 1.14 7.18
N MET A 10 18.62 0.49 6.10
CA MET A 10 20.03 0.24 5.86
C MET A 10 20.80 1.54 5.76
N LEU A 11 20.26 2.53 5.03
CA LEU A 11 20.85 3.85 4.91
C LEU A 11 20.97 4.54 6.29
N TYR A 12 19.92 4.44 7.12
CA TYR A 12 19.95 4.97 8.48
C TYR A 12 20.97 4.28 9.38
N ASN A 13 21.09 2.96 9.28
CA ASN A 13 22.10 2.18 10.01
C ASN A 13 23.52 2.55 9.56
N TYR A 14 23.75 2.69 8.25
CA TYR A 14 25.04 3.12 7.72
C TYR A 14 25.45 4.51 8.23
N LEU A 15 24.50 5.45 8.27
CA LEU A 15 24.75 6.82 8.69
C LEU A 15 24.63 7.05 10.20
N GLU A 16 24.21 6.04 10.97
CA GLU A 16 24.03 6.13 12.42
C GLU A 16 23.10 7.29 12.83
N ILE A 17 22.03 7.54 12.06
CA ILE A 17 21.09 8.66 12.27
C ILE A 17 19.76 8.24 12.92
N LYS A 18 19.55 6.95 13.13
CA LYS A 18 18.38 6.41 13.82
C LYS A 18 18.81 5.14 14.57
N GLY A 19 18.29 4.92 15.77
CA GLY A 19 18.75 3.89 16.72
C GLY A 19 19.27 2.63 16.04
N ASN A 20 20.58 2.39 16.16
CA ASN A 20 21.30 1.36 15.40
C ASN A 20 20.72 -0.02 15.72
N THR A 21 20.25 -0.70 14.68
CA THR A 21 19.81 -2.10 14.77
C THR A 21 20.89 -3.08 14.29
N LEU A 22 21.94 -2.55 13.67
CA LEU A 22 23.09 -3.27 13.13
C LEU A 22 24.37 -2.48 13.42
N ASP A 23 25.48 -3.20 13.55
CA ASP A 23 26.82 -2.62 13.43
C ASP A 23 26.99 -2.01 12.02
N PRO A 24 27.47 -0.76 11.85
CA PRO A 24 27.72 -0.17 10.54
C PRO A 24 28.91 -0.79 9.78
N GLN A 25 29.80 -1.53 10.44
CA GLN A 25 31.03 -2.06 9.84
C GLN A 25 30.79 -3.00 8.63
N PRO A 26 29.82 -3.95 8.67
CA PRO A 26 29.45 -4.75 7.50
C PRO A 26 28.97 -3.90 6.31
N LEU A 27 28.22 -2.83 6.57
CA LEU A 27 27.70 -1.93 5.53
C LEU A 27 28.82 -1.12 4.87
N GLN A 28 29.77 -0.63 5.66
CA GLN A 28 30.98 0.03 5.13
C GLN A 28 31.83 -0.91 4.27
N ASN A 29 31.91 -2.19 4.63
CA ASN A 29 32.64 -3.18 3.84
C ASN A 29 31.96 -3.47 2.49
N ILE A 30 30.64 -3.40 2.43
CA ILE A 30 29.88 -3.52 1.18
C ILE A 30 30.17 -2.35 0.26
N LEU A 31 30.10 -1.12 0.78
CA LEU A 31 30.38 0.10 0.02
C LEU A 31 31.76 0.09 -0.65
N LYS A 32 32.77 -0.49 0.02
CA LYS A 32 34.14 -0.61 -0.54
C LYS A 32 34.26 -1.65 -1.66
N LYS A 33 33.31 -2.58 -1.80
CA LYS A 33 33.43 -3.76 -2.66
C LYS A 33 32.41 -3.81 -3.79
N PHE A 34 31.32 -3.06 -3.68
CA PHE A 34 30.18 -3.16 -4.58
C PHE A 34 29.67 -1.78 -4.97
N ASP A 35 29.16 -1.68 -6.20
CA ASP A 35 28.44 -0.48 -6.64
C ASP A 35 27.17 -0.35 -5.82
N SER A 36 27.12 0.67 -4.97
CA SER A 36 26.05 0.85 -4.00
C SER A 36 25.09 1.95 -4.44
N TYR A 37 23.81 1.72 -4.17
CA TYR A 37 22.73 2.57 -4.63
C TYR A 37 21.74 2.84 -3.50
N VAL A 38 21.09 4.00 -3.57
CA VAL A 38 19.88 4.31 -2.82
C VAL A 38 18.81 4.76 -3.79
N THR A 39 17.55 4.61 -3.39
CA THR A 39 16.41 5.03 -4.23
C THR A 39 15.95 6.44 -3.87
N SER A 40 15.33 7.13 -4.83
CA SER A 40 14.65 8.40 -4.55
C SER A 40 13.56 8.23 -3.48
N VAL A 41 12.92 7.06 -3.39
CA VAL A 41 11.95 6.72 -2.33
C VAL A 41 12.59 6.85 -0.95
N SER A 42 13.78 6.26 -0.76
CA SER A 42 14.52 6.35 0.51
C SER A 42 14.92 7.77 0.86
N LEU A 43 15.27 8.59 -0.14
CA LEU A 43 15.55 10.01 0.07
C LEU A 43 14.28 10.80 0.42
N VAL A 44 13.16 10.56 -0.25
CA VAL A 44 11.86 11.18 0.07
C VAL A 44 11.45 10.84 1.50
N GLU A 45 11.54 9.56 1.90
CA GLU A 45 11.27 9.15 3.27
C GLU A 45 12.15 9.86 4.29
N SER A 46 13.45 9.97 3.97
CA SER A 46 14.44 10.65 4.80
C SER A 46 14.14 12.13 4.97
N ILE A 47 13.90 12.84 3.86
CA ILE A 47 13.61 14.27 3.86
C ILE A 47 12.34 14.57 4.66
N VAL A 48 11.28 13.79 4.47
CA VAL A 48 10.02 13.98 5.20
C VAL A 48 10.18 13.64 6.68
N ASN A 49 10.91 12.57 7.02
CA ASN A 49 11.13 12.17 8.42
C ASN A 49 11.98 13.19 9.18
N PHE A 50 12.95 13.82 8.51
CA PHE A 50 13.86 14.81 9.09
C PHE A 50 13.54 16.25 8.67
N LYS A 51 12.29 16.55 8.24
CA LYS A 51 11.89 17.86 7.69
C LYS A 51 12.14 19.08 8.59
N HIS A 52 12.46 18.86 9.86
CA HIS A 52 12.82 19.90 10.84
C HIS A 52 14.28 19.82 11.31
N ASP A 53 15.11 19.00 10.67
CA ASP A 53 16.52 18.77 11.01
C ASP A 53 17.36 18.79 9.74
N LEU A 54 17.86 19.98 9.40
CA LEU A 54 18.72 20.18 8.22
C LEU A 54 20.00 19.36 8.30
N SER A 55 20.56 19.17 9.49
CA SER A 55 21.82 18.44 9.66
C SER A 55 21.67 16.98 9.21
N SER A 56 20.61 16.32 9.68
CA SER A 56 20.30 14.95 9.27
C SER A 56 19.98 14.85 7.78
N ILE A 57 19.19 15.77 7.22
CA ILE A 57 18.90 15.79 5.78
C ILE A 57 20.20 15.94 4.98
N LYS A 58 21.06 16.91 5.33
CA LYS A 58 22.31 17.16 4.61
C LYS A 58 23.27 15.97 4.70
N LYS A 59 23.38 15.34 5.89
CA LYS A 59 24.21 14.15 6.08
C LYS A 59 23.80 13.02 5.13
N ILE A 60 22.50 12.81 4.94
CA ILE A 60 21.99 11.81 3.99
C ILE A 60 22.29 12.22 2.55
N ILE A 61 21.95 13.45 2.17
CA ILE A 61 22.07 13.91 0.78
C ILE A 61 23.54 14.01 0.33
N GLN A 62 24.47 14.31 1.24
CA GLN A 62 25.91 14.35 0.95
C GLN A 62 26.45 13.03 0.39
N THR A 63 25.93 11.89 0.89
CA THR A 63 26.32 10.55 0.42
C THR A 63 26.03 10.31 -1.06
N ILE A 64 25.12 11.07 -1.67
CA ILE A 64 24.74 10.89 -3.07
C ILE A 64 25.86 11.41 -3.98
N GLY A 65 26.41 10.52 -4.80
CA GLY A 65 27.58 10.78 -5.64
C GLY A 65 28.92 10.63 -4.92
N GLU A 66 28.92 10.43 -3.60
CA GLU A 66 30.13 10.11 -2.82
C GLU A 66 30.16 8.61 -2.48
N ASP A 67 29.14 8.14 -1.77
CA ASP A 67 29.01 6.75 -1.32
C ASP A 67 28.01 5.95 -2.17
N PHE A 68 26.94 6.60 -2.63
CA PHE A 68 25.84 5.96 -3.34
C PHE A 68 25.52 6.64 -4.66
N ASN A 69 25.20 5.82 -5.66
CA ASN A 69 24.48 6.28 -6.85
C ASN A 69 22.97 6.36 -6.56
N LEU A 70 22.28 7.31 -7.18
CA LEU A 70 20.82 7.47 -7.01
C LEU A 70 20.07 6.72 -8.10
N ILE A 71 19.13 5.86 -7.71
CA ILE A 71 18.13 5.28 -8.60
C ILE A 71 16.86 6.11 -8.45
N ASN A 72 16.50 6.82 -9.51
CA ASN A 72 15.29 7.62 -9.53
C ASN A 72 14.08 6.72 -9.84
N ILE A 73 13.14 6.63 -8.90
CA ILE A 73 11.89 5.88 -9.04
C ILE A 73 10.81 6.83 -9.55
N GLY A 74 10.29 6.58 -10.74
CA GLY A 74 9.38 7.50 -11.45
C GLY A 74 8.11 7.89 -10.68
N PHE A 75 7.70 7.12 -9.68
CA PHE A 75 6.57 7.45 -8.81
C PHE A 75 6.91 8.49 -7.72
N MET A 76 8.15 8.54 -7.28
CA MET A 76 8.64 9.49 -6.26
C MET A 76 10.01 10.03 -6.66
N PRO A 77 10.11 10.79 -7.76
CA PRO A 77 11.40 11.24 -8.24
C PRO A 77 12.02 12.31 -7.34
N ILE A 78 13.35 12.32 -7.28
CA ILE A 78 14.13 13.45 -6.77
C ILE A 78 15.10 13.86 -7.87
N GLU A 79 14.97 15.10 -8.33
CA GLU A 79 15.82 15.69 -9.35
C GLU A 79 17.20 16.07 -8.79
N ASP A 80 18.22 16.08 -9.64
CA ASP A 80 19.58 16.46 -9.25
C ASP A 80 19.64 17.90 -8.72
N GLU A 81 18.77 18.79 -9.22
CA GLU A 81 18.64 20.16 -8.71
C GLU A 81 18.19 20.18 -7.25
N ALA A 82 17.22 19.33 -6.87
CA ALA A 82 16.77 19.21 -5.49
C ALA A 82 17.91 18.72 -4.57
N VAL A 83 18.67 17.71 -5.01
CA VAL A 83 19.87 17.23 -4.31
C VAL A 83 20.87 18.37 -4.11
N TYR A 84 21.17 19.10 -5.18
CA TYR A 84 22.12 20.22 -5.17
C TYR A 84 21.68 21.35 -4.21
N LEU A 85 20.42 21.77 -4.28
CA LEU A 85 19.88 22.82 -3.42
C LEU A 85 19.97 22.43 -1.94
N ILE A 86 19.64 21.19 -1.61
CA ILE A 86 19.76 20.69 -0.23
C ILE A 86 21.22 20.68 0.24
N LYS A 87 22.16 20.18 -0.58
CA LYS A 87 23.60 20.17 -0.23
C LYS A 87 24.12 21.57 0.12
N ASN A 88 23.72 22.57 -0.66
CA ASN A 88 24.23 23.94 -0.57
C ASN A 88 23.42 24.86 0.35
N SER A 89 22.27 24.40 0.83
CA SER A 89 21.45 25.17 1.77
C SER A 89 22.17 25.47 3.09
N LYS A 90 21.90 26.66 3.65
CA LYS A 90 22.44 27.13 4.93
C LYS A 90 21.40 27.03 6.04
N SER A 91 20.12 27.03 5.69
CA SER A 91 19.00 27.01 6.63
C SER A 91 17.82 26.21 6.09
N LEU A 92 16.94 25.74 6.99
CA LEU A 92 15.69 25.08 6.58
C LEU A 92 14.79 26.00 5.75
N SER A 93 14.83 27.31 5.99
CA SER A 93 14.06 28.28 5.21
C SER A 93 14.44 28.30 3.74
N ASP A 94 15.71 28.04 3.41
CA ASP A 94 16.20 28.04 2.02
C ASP A 94 15.54 26.93 1.18
N ILE A 95 15.17 25.81 1.83
CA ILE A 95 14.64 24.61 1.18
C ILE A 95 13.22 24.26 1.63
N ALA A 96 12.54 25.15 2.34
CA ALA A 96 11.21 24.87 2.90
C ALA A 96 10.18 24.54 1.80
N GLY A 97 10.20 25.27 0.68
CA GLY A 97 9.33 25.01 -0.47
C GLY A 97 9.61 23.65 -1.12
N LEU A 98 10.88 23.26 -1.21
CA LEU A 98 11.29 21.97 -1.75
C LEU A 98 10.86 20.81 -0.85
N ILE A 99 11.10 20.92 0.46
CA ILE A 99 10.65 19.92 1.44
C ILE A 99 9.14 19.74 1.39
N ARG A 100 8.39 20.84 1.29
CA ARG A 100 6.93 20.79 1.16
C ARG A 100 6.50 20.08 -0.12
N GLY A 101 7.09 20.39 -1.27
CA GLY A 101 6.76 19.70 -2.53
C GLY A 101 7.06 18.20 -2.48
N ILE A 102 8.16 17.81 -1.82
CA ILE A 102 8.51 16.40 -1.59
C ILE A 102 7.49 15.71 -0.67
N GLU A 103 7.03 16.39 0.39
CA GLU A 103 5.99 15.88 1.28
C GLU A 103 4.64 15.73 0.57
N GLU A 104 4.24 16.73 -0.24
CA GLU A 104 3.02 16.70 -1.06
C GLU A 104 3.02 15.51 -2.04
N MET A 105 4.14 15.30 -2.75
CA MET A 105 4.31 14.15 -3.64
C MET A 105 4.22 12.82 -2.87
N LYS A 106 4.83 12.73 -1.69
CA LYS A 106 4.75 11.52 -0.85
C LYS A 106 3.31 11.23 -0.44
N VAL A 107 2.58 12.25 0.00
CA VAL A 107 1.16 12.18 0.38
C VAL A 107 0.32 11.68 -0.79
N GLU A 108 0.50 12.27 -1.98
CA GLU A 108 -0.27 11.91 -3.17
C GLU A 108 -0.11 10.43 -3.52
N ARG A 109 1.14 9.96 -3.59
CA ARG A 109 1.43 8.57 -3.95
C ARG A 109 0.95 7.59 -2.89
N GLU A 110 1.15 7.89 -1.62
CA GLU A 110 0.64 7.01 -0.55
C GLU A 110 -0.88 6.93 -0.54
N ALA A 111 -1.57 8.04 -0.85
CA ALA A 111 -3.02 8.07 -0.97
C ALA A 111 -3.51 7.22 -2.15
N GLU A 112 -2.85 7.32 -3.32
CA GLU A 112 -3.17 6.50 -4.50
C GLU A 112 -3.01 5.01 -4.23
N PHE A 113 -1.89 4.59 -3.64
CA PHE A 113 -1.67 3.19 -3.27
C PHE A 113 -2.67 2.69 -2.23
N THR A 114 -3.01 3.53 -1.24
CA THR A 114 -4.03 3.20 -0.24
C THR A 114 -5.40 3.02 -0.89
N ARG A 115 -5.75 3.87 -1.86
CA ARG A 115 -6.98 3.76 -2.65
C ARG A 115 -7.00 2.46 -3.46
N GLN A 116 -5.90 2.11 -4.11
CA GLN A 116 -5.82 0.85 -4.87
C GLN A 116 -5.93 -0.38 -3.96
N PHE A 117 -5.32 -0.33 -2.78
CA PHE A 117 -5.44 -1.37 -1.78
C PHE A 117 -6.89 -1.53 -1.32
N PHE A 118 -7.57 -0.42 -1.01
CA PHE A 118 -8.99 -0.41 -0.69
C PHE A 118 -9.85 -1.02 -1.81
N TYR A 119 -9.62 -0.59 -3.06
CA TYR A 119 -10.34 -1.09 -4.24
C TYR A 119 -10.20 -2.61 -4.40
N SER A 120 -8.97 -3.12 -4.31
CA SER A 120 -8.67 -4.56 -4.37
C SER A 120 -9.44 -5.34 -3.30
N VAL A 121 -9.36 -4.87 -2.05
CA VAL A 121 -10.04 -5.53 -0.92
C VAL A 121 -11.56 -5.54 -1.15
N MET A 122 -12.14 -4.40 -1.52
CA MET A 122 -13.58 -4.31 -1.72
C MET A 122 -14.07 -5.11 -2.91
N THR A 123 -13.27 -5.22 -3.98
CA THR A 123 -13.58 -6.08 -5.13
C THR A 123 -13.68 -7.54 -4.70
N ILE A 124 -12.70 -8.04 -3.95
CA ILE A 124 -12.71 -9.42 -3.45
C ILE A 124 -13.89 -9.66 -2.49
N LEU A 125 -14.12 -8.75 -1.54
CA LEU A 125 -15.20 -8.88 -0.57
C LEU A 125 -16.58 -8.83 -1.23
N SER A 126 -16.74 -8.05 -2.31
CA SER A 126 -17.95 -7.99 -3.12
C SER A 126 -18.28 -9.34 -3.75
N TRP A 127 -17.29 -10.01 -4.35
CA TRP A 127 -17.46 -11.36 -4.90
C TRP A 127 -17.79 -12.39 -3.81
N CYS A 128 -17.14 -12.30 -2.65
CA CYS A 128 -17.48 -13.15 -1.51
C CYS A 128 -18.92 -12.94 -1.03
N ILE A 129 -19.41 -11.70 -0.96
CA ILE A 129 -20.81 -11.40 -0.58
C ILE A 129 -21.77 -12.07 -1.57
N ILE A 130 -21.50 -11.97 -2.88
CA ILE A 130 -22.32 -12.61 -3.91
C ILE A 130 -22.34 -14.13 -3.72
N GLU A 131 -21.19 -14.78 -3.55
CA GLU A 131 -21.13 -16.23 -3.40
C GLU A 131 -21.85 -16.75 -2.15
N ILE A 132 -21.68 -16.09 -1.01
CA ILE A 132 -22.33 -16.48 0.25
C ILE A 132 -23.85 -16.48 0.09
N ASN A 133 -24.36 -15.62 -0.78
CA ASN A 133 -25.75 -15.29 -0.91
C ASN A 133 -26.39 -15.72 -2.23
N LYS A 134 -25.65 -16.42 -3.11
CA LYS A 134 -26.08 -16.72 -4.48
C LYS A 134 -27.43 -17.46 -4.54
N ASP A 135 -27.71 -18.30 -3.55
CA ASP A 135 -28.95 -19.08 -3.48
C ASP A 135 -30.21 -18.19 -3.29
N LYS A 136 -30.03 -16.96 -2.79
CA LYS A 136 -31.11 -15.96 -2.65
C LYS A 136 -31.24 -15.07 -3.89
N LEU A 137 -30.29 -15.13 -4.81
CA LEU A 137 -30.28 -14.38 -6.06
C LEU A 137 -30.88 -15.25 -7.17
N GLU A 138 -32.21 -15.37 -7.18
CA GLU A 138 -32.93 -16.07 -8.24
C GLU A 138 -32.78 -15.36 -9.59
N GLY A 139 -32.02 -15.98 -10.50
CA GLY A 139 -31.83 -15.52 -11.88
C GLY A 139 -30.57 -14.69 -12.12
N SER A 140 -29.95 -14.89 -13.28
CA SER A 140 -28.71 -14.22 -13.71
C SER A 140 -28.81 -12.68 -13.70
N TRP A 141 -30.01 -12.14 -13.92
CA TRP A 141 -30.24 -10.69 -13.92
C TRP A 141 -30.06 -10.04 -12.54
N LYS A 142 -30.43 -10.73 -11.43
CA LYS A 142 -30.24 -10.20 -10.08
C LYS A 142 -28.75 -10.15 -9.73
N ILE A 143 -28.00 -11.20 -10.08
CA ILE A 143 -26.55 -11.24 -9.91
C ILE A 143 -25.91 -10.09 -10.69
N GLY A 144 -26.26 -9.92 -11.97
CA GLY A 144 -25.78 -8.82 -12.78
C GLY A 144 -26.08 -7.44 -12.18
N ARG A 145 -27.28 -7.25 -11.63
CA ARG A 145 -27.68 -6.00 -10.97
C ARG A 145 -26.91 -5.73 -9.66
N VAL A 146 -26.63 -6.77 -8.86
CA VAL A 146 -25.79 -6.64 -7.67
C VAL A 146 -24.38 -6.21 -8.06
N ILE A 147 -23.78 -6.87 -9.07
CA ILE A 147 -22.45 -6.52 -9.57
C ILE A 147 -22.41 -5.07 -10.05
N GLN A 148 -23.39 -4.64 -10.85
CA GLN A 148 -23.47 -3.25 -11.33
C GLN A 148 -23.59 -2.25 -10.18
N ASN A 149 -24.41 -2.54 -9.16
CA ASN A 149 -24.56 -1.67 -8.00
C ASN A 149 -23.25 -1.58 -7.19
N PHE A 150 -22.55 -2.69 -7.01
CA PHE A 150 -21.27 -2.73 -6.28
C PHE A 150 -20.20 -1.96 -7.05
N ASP A 151 -20.09 -2.18 -8.35
CA ASP A 151 -19.16 -1.49 -9.23
C ASP A 151 -19.40 0.02 -9.24
N ALA A 152 -20.67 0.45 -9.41
CA ALA A 152 -21.05 1.85 -9.37
C ALA A 152 -20.75 2.50 -8.01
N ALA A 153 -21.00 1.78 -6.91
CA ALA A 153 -20.68 2.27 -5.57
C ALA A 153 -19.18 2.36 -5.33
N LEU A 154 -18.40 1.39 -5.78
CA LEU A 154 -16.95 1.37 -5.61
C LEU A 154 -16.30 2.48 -6.45
N ASN A 155 -16.51 2.46 -7.77
CA ASN A 155 -15.90 3.41 -8.70
C ASN A 155 -16.39 4.85 -8.49
N GLY A 156 -17.68 5.03 -8.15
CA GLY A 156 -18.27 6.35 -7.91
C GLY A 156 -17.71 7.08 -6.69
N ASN A 157 -16.95 6.41 -5.82
CA ASN A 157 -16.39 6.99 -4.60
C ASN A 157 -14.85 7.01 -4.56
N LEU A 158 -14.17 6.49 -5.59
CA LEU A 158 -12.70 6.39 -5.58
C LEU A 158 -12.01 7.75 -5.48
N GLU A 159 -12.54 8.79 -6.13
CA GLU A 159 -11.97 10.13 -6.08
C GLU A 159 -12.19 10.79 -4.72
N TYR A 160 -13.37 10.63 -4.14
CA TYR A 160 -13.65 11.07 -2.78
C TYR A 160 -12.71 10.42 -1.76
N LEU A 161 -12.48 9.11 -1.88
CA LEU A 161 -11.56 8.38 -1.01
C LEU A 161 -10.11 8.85 -1.19
N LEU A 162 -9.68 9.13 -2.43
CA LEU A 162 -8.34 9.68 -2.69
C LEU A 162 -8.11 10.98 -1.90
N GLU A 163 -9.04 11.92 -2.02
CA GLU A 163 -8.95 13.22 -1.34
C GLU A 163 -9.03 13.08 0.19
N GLN A 164 -9.84 12.14 0.70
CA GLN A 164 -9.83 11.83 2.13
C GLN A 164 -8.48 11.26 2.58
N TYR A 165 -7.85 10.38 1.79
CA TYR A 165 -6.56 9.79 2.12
C TYR A 165 -5.44 10.82 2.10
N LYS A 166 -5.38 11.70 1.09
CA LYS A 166 -4.42 12.82 1.04
C LYS A 166 -4.51 13.68 2.30
N LYS A 167 -5.71 14.20 2.60
CA LYS A 167 -5.95 15.03 3.79
C LYS A 167 -5.56 14.34 5.09
N ASN A 168 -5.85 13.04 5.21
CA ASN A 168 -5.53 12.30 6.42
C ASN A 168 -4.03 12.00 6.56
N LEU A 169 -3.32 11.80 5.45
CA LEU A 169 -1.86 11.66 5.43
C LEU A 169 -1.18 12.98 5.83
N GLU A 170 -1.58 14.12 5.27
CA GLU A 170 -1.03 15.45 5.61
C GLU A 170 -1.08 15.73 7.13
N ILE A 171 -2.26 15.51 7.72
CA ILE A 171 -2.43 15.66 9.17
C ILE A 171 -1.58 14.63 9.91
N GLY A 172 -1.55 13.39 9.40
CA GLY A 172 -0.74 12.31 9.97
C GLY A 172 0.75 12.64 10.01
N TYR A 173 1.32 13.20 8.94
CA TYR A 173 2.71 13.63 8.88
C TYR A 173 2.99 14.81 9.80
N SER A 174 2.07 15.76 9.89
CA SER A 174 2.15 16.87 10.86
C SER A 174 2.15 16.38 12.31
N GLU A 175 1.36 15.34 12.62
CA GLU A 175 1.26 14.71 13.94
C GLU A 175 2.31 13.62 14.20
N LYS A 176 3.22 13.36 13.25
CA LYS A 176 4.19 12.23 13.28
C LYS A 176 3.54 10.85 13.51
N ALA A 177 2.29 10.68 13.05
CA ALA A 177 1.51 9.46 13.20
C ALA A 177 0.74 9.02 11.93
N PRO A 178 1.30 9.14 10.70
CA PRO A 178 0.57 8.86 9.46
C PRO A 178 0.06 7.42 9.42
N GLN A 179 0.87 6.44 9.82
CA GLN A 179 0.50 5.03 9.79
C GLN A 179 -0.71 4.72 10.68
N LYS A 180 -0.73 5.26 11.90
CA LYS A 180 -1.80 5.04 12.87
C LYS A 180 -3.12 5.61 12.34
N ARG A 181 -3.05 6.78 11.71
CA ARG A 181 -4.20 7.50 11.16
C ARG A 181 -4.78 6.77 9.96
N MET A 182 -3.94 6.41 8.99
CA MET A 182 -4.37 5.69 7.79
C MET A 182 -4.91 4.30 8.09
N LYS A 183 -4.28 3.56 9.01
CA LYS A 183 -4.80 2.27 9.44
C LYS A 183 -6.22 2.36 10.01
N LYS A 184 -6.51 3.40 10.82
CA LYS A 184 -7.83 3.60 11.40
C LYS A 184 -8.86 3.95 10.32
N LEU A 185 -8.48 4.85 9.41
CA LEU A 185 -9.34 5.31 8.32
C LEU A 185 -9.69 4.18 7.35
N LEU A 186 -8.69 3.46 6.84
CA LEU A 186 -8.89 2.35 5.91
C LEU A 186 -9.80 1.25 6.51
N ALA A 187 -9.60 0.89 7.79
CA ALA A 187 -10.45 -0.08 8.46
C ALA A 187 -11.91 0.40 8.59
N MET A 188 -12.11 1.70 8.82
CA MET A 188 -13.43 2.32 8.87
C MET A 188 -14.09 2.32 7.49
N ASP A 189 -13.37 2.69 6.43
CA ASP A 189 -13.89 2.74 5.07
C ASP A 189 -14.28 1.37 4.56
N ILE A 190 -13.43 0.35 4.77
CA ILE A 190 -13.75 -1.04 4.41
C ILE A 190 -15.05 -1.46 5.12
N LYS A 191 -15.18 -1.16 6.41
CA LYS A 191 -16.38 -1.48 7.17
C LYS A 191 -17.61 -0.75 6.62
N LEU A 192 -17.50 0.54 6.32
CA LEU A 192 -18.59 1.34 5.77
C LEU A 192 -19.04 0.79 4.42
N PHE A 193 -18.11 0.50 3.53
CA PHE A 193 -18.40 -0.04 2.21
C PHE A 193 -18.96 -1.45 2.26
N LEU A 194 -18.55 -2.29 3.20
CA LEU A 194 -19.19 -3.58 3.44
C LEU A 194 -20.66 -3.43 3.82
N HIS A 195 -21.00 -2.47 4.68
CA HIS A 195 -22.40 -2.17 5.01
C HIS A 195 -23.16 -1.66 3.78
N LEU A 196 -22.53 -0.81 2.96
CA LEU A 196 -23.11 -0.34 1.70
C LEU A 196 -23.37 -1.50 0.73
N CYS A 197 -22.39 -2.38 0.50
CA CYS A 197 -22.55 -3.55 -0.36
C CYS A 197 -23.68 -4.46 0.13
N ILE A 198 -23.76 -4.72 1.43
CA ILE A 198 -24.85 -5.55 1.97
C ILE A 198 -26.21 -4.86 1.80
N THR A 199 -26.28 -3.55 1.99
CA THR A 199 -27.49 -2.76 1.73
C THR A 199 -27.91 -2.84 0.26
N LEU A 200 -26.96 -2.67 -0.67
CA LEU A 200 -27.19 -2.76 -2.11
C LEU A 200 -27.61 -4.16 -2.56
N TYR A 201 -27.07 -5.20 -1.93
CA TYR A 201 -27.49 -6.57 -2.17
C TYR A 201 -28.95 -6.80 -1.73
N TYR A 202 -29.31 -6.36 -0.52
CA TYR A 202 -30.67 -6.49 -0.02
C TYR A 202 -31.68 -5.65 -0.82
N SER A 203 -31.29 -4.49 -1.34
CA SER A 203 -32.17 -3.70 -2.21
C SER A 203 -32.51 -4.46 -3.49
N VAL A 204 -31.54 -5.18 -4.10
CA VAL A 204 -31.80 -6.00 -5.29
C VAL A 204 -32.73 -7.17 -5.00
N ILE A 205 -32.55 -7.89 -3.89
CA ILE A 205 -33.43 -9.02 -3.54
C ILE A 205 -34.87 -8.56 -3.35
N ASN A 206 -35.05 -7.43 -2.68
CA ASN A 206 -36.36 -6.89 -2.36
C ASN A 206 -36.93 -6.01 -3.49
N ASN A 207 -36.32 -6.01 -4.68
CA ASN A 207 -36.73 -5.22 -5.85
C ASN A 207 -36.89 -3.72 -5.56
N PHE A 208 -36.04 -3.18 -4.70
CA PHE A 208 -36.08 -1.80 -4.24
C PHE A 208 -34.94 -0.99 -4.84
N SER A 209 -35.18 0.27 -5.20
CA SER A 209 -34.08 1.15 -5.63
C SER A 209 -33.48 1.90 -4.45
N VAL A 210 -32.18 2.18 -4.50
CA VAL A 210 -31.50 3.02 -3.50
C VAL A 210 -32.12 4.42 -3.44
N ARG A 211 -32.63 4.95 -4.57
CA ARG A 211 -33.35 6.23 -4.60
C ARG A 211 -34.65 6.19 -3.80
N ASP A 212 -35.31 5.04 -3.74
CA ASP A 212 -36.51 4.88 -2.95
C ASP A 212 -36.18 4.84 -1.44
N MET A 213 -34.93 4.53 -1.02
CA MET A 213 -34.49 4.63 0.39
C MET A 213 -34.46 6.09 0.87
N TYR A 214 -34.30 7.04 -0.05
CA TYR A 214 -34.30 8.48 0.24
C TYR A 214 -35.69 9.11 0.09
N LYS A 215 -36.69 8.36 -0.38
CA LYS A 215 -38.10 8.77 -0.40
C LYS A 215 -38.81 8.27 0.86
N LYS A 216 -39.73 9.07 1.41
CA LYS A 216 -40.44 8.85 2.70
C LYS A 216 -41.41 7.65 2.69
N ASN A 217 -40.96 6.44 2.38
CA ASN A 217 -41.74 5.23 2.65
C ASN A 217 -41.10 4.46 3.82
N ASN A 218 -41.32 4.99 5.04
CA ASN A 218 -40.59 4.60 6.25
C ASN A 218 -40.73 3.10 6.58
N ASP A 219 -41.87 2.46 6.29
CA ASP A 219 -42.11 1.08 6.72
C ASP A 219 -41.28 0.03 5.96
N GLN A 220 -41.14 0.18 4.64
CA GLN A 220 -40.31 -0.72 3.82
C GLN A 220 -38.82 -0.50 4.10
N ILE A 221 -38.41 0.74 4.33
CA ILE A 221 -37.04 1.10 4.70
C ILE A 221 -36.71 0.53 6.09
N ASP A 222 -37.60 0.67 7.06
CA ASP A 222 -37.45 0.12 8.41
C ASP A 222 -37.38 -1.41 8.39
N TYR A 223 -38.15 -2.06 7.50
CA TYR A 223 -38.05 -3.51 7.29
C TYR A 223 -36.66 -3.90 6.75
N ILE A 224 -36.15 -3.22 5.71
CA ILE A 224 -34.82 -3.47 5.16
C ILE A 224 -33.73 -3.25 6.23
N PHE A 225 -33.80 -2.16 7.01
CA PHE A 225 -32.85 -1.94 8.09
C PHE A 225 -32.93 -3.00 9.19
N LYS A 226 -34.12 -3.51 9.51
CA LYS A 226 -34.29 -4.64 10.45
C LYS A 226 -33.66 -5.91 9.90
N GLU A 227 -33.82 -6.20 8.61
CA GLU A 227 -33.22 -7.36 7.95
C GLU A 227 -31.69 -7.25 7.88
N ILE A 228 -31.15 -6.09 7.51
CA ILE A 228 -29.71 -5.81 7.52
C ILE A 228 -29.13 -5.97 8.94
N LYS A 229 -29.82 -5.47 9.98
CA LYS A 229 -29.37 -5.65 11.37
C LYS A 229 -29.36 -7.13 11.82
N LYS A 230 -30.22 -7.96 11.23
CA LYS A 230 -30.26 -9.41 11.47
C LYS A 230 -29.32 -10.18 10.55
N ASP A 231 -28.74 -9.54 9.54
CA ASP A 231 -27.87 -10.20 8.57
C ASP A 231 -26.71 -10.91 9.29
N LYS A 232 -26.55 -12.19 8.96
CA LYS A 232 -25.56 -13.04 9.63
C LYS A 232 -24.14 -12.59 9.27
N LEU A 233 -23.92 -12.22 8.00
CA LEU A 233 -22.61 -11.80 7.50
C LEU A 233 -22.14 -10.52 8.20
N LEU A 234 -22.99 -9.49 8.32
CA LEU A 234 -22.68 -8.29 9.09
C LEU A 234 -22.41 -8.58 10.56
N ARG A 235 -23.18 -9.46 11.19
CA ARG A 235 -22.95 -9.85 12.59
C ARG A 235 -21.61 -10.57 12.75
N ASP A 236 -21.28 -11.48 11.83
CA ASP A 236 -20.03 -12.23 11.84
C ASP A 236 -18.82 -11.31 11.58
N ILE A 237 -18.91 -10.38 10.62
CA ILE A 237 -17.87 -9.35 10.39
C ILE A 237 -17.67 -8.50 11.65
N ASN A 238 -18.75 -8.04 12.28
CA ASN A 238 -18.67 -7.20 13.48
C ASN A 238 -18.12 -7.95 14.71
N ARG A 239 -18.39 -9.25 14.84
CA ARG A 239 -17.93 -10.07 15.98
C ARG A 239 -16.52 -10.63 15.79
N ASN A 240 -16.25 -11.16 14.60
CA ASN A 240 -15.09 -12.00 14.34
C ASN A 240 -14.04 -11.29 13.45
N GLY A 241 -14.39 -10.17 12.82
CA GLY A 241 -13.56 -9.48 11.84
C GLY A 241 -13.64 -10.11 10.45
N ILE A 242 -13.07 -9.41 9.46
CA ILE A 242 -13.10 -9.81 8.05
C ILE A 242 -12.46 -11.20 7.88
N SER A 243 -11.23 -11.40 8.37
CA SER A 243 -10.49 -12.63 8.07
C SER A 243 -11.15 -13.89 8.61
N LYS A 244 -11.64 -13.90 9.85
CA LYS A 244 -12.39 -15.05 10.35
C LYS A 244 -13.69 -15.31 9.59
N THR A 245 -14.31 -14.27 9.04
CA THR A 245 -15.57 -14.38 8.31
C THR A 245 -15.38 -14.95 6.91
N PHE A 246 -14.30 -14.55 6.22
CA PHE A 246 -14.06 -14.91 4.82
C PHE A 246 -13.04 -16.04 4.63
N ASN A 247 -12.30 -16.46 5.68
CA ASN A 247 -11.36 -17.58 5.64
C ASN A 247 -12.04 -18.95 5.77
N GLY A 248 -13.00 -19.22 4.87
CA GLY A 248 -13.69 -20.50 4.77
C GLY A 248 -13.28 -21.26 3.50
N ALA A 249 -13.29 -22.60 3.55
CA ALA A 249 -12.92 -23.45 2.42
C ALA A 249 -13.72 -23.15 1.13
N LYS A 250 -15.00 -22.74 1.26
CA LYS A 250 -15.85 -22.35 0.13
C LYS A 250 -15.42 -21.04 -0.54
N LEU A 251 -14.89 -20.08 0.23
CA LEU A 251 -14.59 -18.72 -0.26
C LEU A 251 -13.14 -18.56 -0.70
N LYS A 252 -12.23 -19.41 -0.20
CA LYS A 252 -10.82 -19.37 -0.59
C LYS A 252 -10.62 -19.46 -2.11
N PRO A 253 -11.27 -20.36 -2.87
CA PRO A 253 -11.12 -20.39 -4.33
C PRO A 253 -11.53 -19.08 -5.02
N ILE A 254 -12.55 -18.41 -4.52
CA ILE A 254 -13.01 -17.12 -5.06
C ILE A 254 -11.99 -16.03 -4.77
N ILE A 255 -11.50 -15.97 -3.53
CA ILE A 255 -10.47 -15.01 -3.14
C ILE A 255 -9.22 -15.18 -4.02
N GLU A 256 -8.73 -16.41 -4.19
CA GLU A 256 -7.54 -16.66 -5.01
C GLU A 256 -7.79 -16.39 -6.50
N SER A 257 -8.98 -16.74 -7.03
CA SER A 257 -9.34 -16.41 -8.42
C SER A 257 -9.39 -14.91 -8.66
N THR A 258 -10.08 -14.15 -7.81
CA THR A 258 -10.19 -12.70 -7.94
C THR A 258 -8.84 -12.01 -7.74
N LEU A 259 -7.96 -12.53 -6.88
CA LEU A 259 -6.58 -12.02 -6.75
C LEU A 259 -5.79 -12.18 -8.06
N ASN A 260 -5.96 -13.31 -8.78
CA ASN A 260 -5.33 -13.51 -10.08
C ASN A 260 -5.90 -12.55 -11.13
N ASP A 261 -7.21 -12.33 -11.15
CA ASP A 261 -7.85 -11.38 -12.07
C ASP A 261 -7.36 -9.95 -11.80
N LEU A 262 -7.26 -9.55 -10.53
CA LEU A 262 -6.69 -8.27 -10.12
C LEU A 262 -5.22 -8.16 -10.52
N LYS A 263 -4.43 -9.23 -10.37
CA LYS A 263 -3.02 -9.24 -10.82
C LYS A 263 -2.93 -8.92 -12.31
N LEU A 264 -3.74 -9.57 -13.14
CA LEU A 264 -3.78 -9.33 -14.59
C LEU A 264 -4.21 -7.89 -14.91
N LEU A 265 -5.23 -7.37 -14.21
CA LEU A 265 -5.67 -5.98 -14.35
C LEU A 265 -4.56 -4.98 -14.02
N TYR A 266 -3.77 -5.25 -12.97
CA TYR A 266 -2.72 -4.33 -12.54
C TYR A 266 -1.50 -4.31 -13.46
N VAL A 267 -1.22 -5.39 -14.20
CA VAL A 267 -0.18 -5.41 -15.23
C VAL A 267 -0.41 -4.32 -16.28
N GLU A 268 -1.68 -4.04 -16.60
CA GLU A 268 -2.08 -3.01 -17.57
C GLU A 268 -2.28 -1.61 -16.94
N SER A 269 -2.17 -1.50 -15.61
CA SER A 269 -2.44 -0.24 -14.90
C SER A 269 -1.26 0.73 -14.95
N THR A 270 -1.53 2.02 -15.01
CA THR A 270 -0.49 3.07 -15.00
C THR A 270 0.31 3.12 -13.68
N VAL A 271 -0.27 2.64 -12.58
CA VAL A 271 0.36 2.64 -11.24
C VAL A 271 1.36 1.49 -11.07
N PHE A 272 1.15 0.37 -11.75
CA PHE A 272 1.98 -0.84 -11.60
C PHE A 272 2.61 -1.32 -12.91
N SER A 273 2.49 -0.55 -14.00
CA SER A 273 2.91 -0.94 -15.34
C SER A 273 4.36 -1.45 -15.35
N HIS A 274 4.53 -2.68 -15.85
CA HIS A 274 5.82 -3.38 -15.94
C HIS A 274 6.53 -3.64 -14.60
N MET A 275 5.81 -3.68 -13.48
CA MET A 275 6.36 -3.94 -12.14
C MET A 275 5.82 -5.23 -11.51
N GLU A 276 6.02 -6.39 -12.16
CA GLU A 276 5.43 -7.67 -11.71
C GLU A 276 5.75 -8.01 -10.25
N ILE A 277 7.00 -7.80 -9.80
CA ILE A 277 7.42 -8.06 -8.42
C ILE A 277 6.68 -7.17 -7.41
N VAL A 278 6.34 -5.93 -7.81
CA VAL A 278 5.59 -4.99 -6.98
C VAL A 278 4.12 -5.42 -6.91
N ILE A 279 3.55 -5.84 -8.05
CA ILE A 279 2.19 -6.39 -8.11
C ILE A 279 2.09 -7.65 -7.23
N ASP A 280 3.07 -8.55 -7.31
CA ASP A 280 3.08 -9.77 -6.48
C ASP A 280 3.13 -9.45 -5.00
N TYR A 281 3.99 -8.53 -4.58
CA TYR A 281 4.05 -8.08 -3.19
C TYR A 281 2.72 -7.44 -2.76
N PHE A 282 2.13 -6.58 -3.60
CA PHE A 282 0.85 -5.92 -3.35
C PHE A 282 -0.29 -6.95 -3.18
N ILE A 283 -0.44 -7.90 -4.10
CA ILE A 283 -1.45 -8.96 -4.06
C ILE A 283 -1.28 -9.82 -2.80
N ILE A 284 -0.04 -10.15 -2.41
CA ILE A 284 0.22 -10.86 -1.15
C ILE A 284 -0.27 -10.06 0.06
N LYS A 285 -0.06 -8.73 0.09
CA LYS A 285 -0.54 -7.88 1.19
C LYS A 285 -2.06 -7.83 1.24
N VAL A 286 -2.74 -7.70 0.10
CA VAL A 286 -4.21 -7.76 0.00
C VAL A 286 -4.72 -9.10 0.53
N ARG A 287 -4.13 -10.20 0.06
CA ARG A 287 -4.47 -11.56 0.48
C ARG A 287 -4.33 -11.75 1.98
N LYS A 288 -3.21 -11.31 2.56
CA LYS A 288 -2.94 -11.42 4.00
C LYS A 288 -3.93 -10.60 4.85
N LEU A 289 -4.37 -9.42 4.40
CA LEU A 289 -5.43 -8.67 5.09
C LEU A 289 -6.71 -9.49 5.15
N ILE A 290 -7.12 -10.06 4.02
CA ILE A 290 -8.40 -10.77 3.88
C ILE A 290 -8.37 -12.12 4.59
N LEU A 291 -7.28 -12.87 4.55
CA LEU A 291 -7.24 -14.24 5.09
C LEU A 291 -6.62 -14.31 6.49
N GLU A 292 -5.67 -13.45 6.82
CA GLU A 292 -4.81 -13.58 8.01
C GLU A 292 -4.98 -12.44 9.02
N SER A 293 -5.92 -11.51 8.79
CA SER A 293 -6.08 -10.29 9.61
C SER A 293 -4.81 -9.42 9.65
N ALA A 294 -3.94 -9.54 8.64
CA ALA A 294 -2.75 -8.71 8.56
C ALA A 294 -3.13 -7.23 8.42
N LYS A 295 -2.23 -6.33 8.81
CA LYS A 295 -2.47 -4.89 8.74
C LYS A 295 -1.69 -4.33 7.57
N PHE A 296 -2.35 -3.51 6.75
CA PHE A 296 -1.65 -2.64 5.80
C PHE A 296 -0.92 -1.54 6.59
N LYS A 297 0.37 -1.40 6.32
CA LYS A 297 1.25 -0.37 6.91
C LYS A 297 1.59 0.62 5.79
N THR A 298 1.70 1.92 6.10
CA THR A 298 2.12 2.90 5.08
C THR A 298 3.53 2.62 4.56
N ASN A 299 4.42 2.05 5.40
CA ASN A 299 5.74 1.59 4.95
C ASN A 299 5.67 0.49 3.89
N ASP A 300 4.57 -0.27 3.79
CA ASP A 300 4.40 -1.25 2.71
C ASP A 300 4.45 -0.55 1.33
N ILE A 301 4.07 0.74 1.24
CA ILE A 301 4.13 1.54 0.01
C ILE A 301 5.57 1.88 -0.35
N SER A 302 6.37 2.30 0.63
CA SER A 302 7.80 2.51 0.43
C SER A 302 8.50 1.22 0.01
N ASP A 303 8.19 0.09 0.66
CA ASP A 303 8.71 -1.22 0.27
C ASP A 303 8.34 -1.58 -1.18
N MET A 304 7.08 -1.38 -1.56
CA MET A 304 6.59 -1.59 -2.93
C MET A 304 7.37 -0.74 -3.95
N LEU A 305 7.59 0.53 -3.65
CA LEU A 305 8.30 1.44 -4.55
C LEU A 305 9.80 1.12 -4.59
N ILE A 306 10.41 0.70 -3.48
CA ILE A 306 11.81 0.23 -3.46
C ILE A 306 11.95 -1.05 -4.27
N LEU A 307 11.00 -1.98 -4.21
CA LEU A 307 11.02 -3.21 -5.03
C LEU A 307 11.06 -2.91 -6.53
N SER A 308 10.48 -1.80 -6.99
CA SER A 308 10.57 -1.40 -8.40
C SER A 308 12.01 -1.13 -8.85
N SER A 309 12.92 -0.80 -7.94
CA SER A 309 14.34 -0.60 -8.25
C SER A 309 15.05 -1.87 -8.68
N LEU A 310 14.48 -3.05 -8.40
CA LEU A 310 15.02 -4.31 -8.89
C LEU A 310 14.96 -4.42 -10.43
N TYR A 311 14.01 -3.71 -11.06
CA TYR A 311 13.92 -3.60 -12.52
C TYR A 311 14.81 -2.51 -13.13
N ALA A 312 15.46 -1.67 -12.30
CA ALA A 312 16.38 -0.65 -12.80
C ALA A 312 17.62 -1.27 -13.50
N PHE A 313 17.88 -2.55 -13.22
CA PHE A 313 18.99 -3.30 -13.80
C PHE A 313 18.54 -4.72 -14.20
N LYS A 314 19.40 -5.46 -14.90
CA LYS A 314 19.14 -6.88 -15.20
C LYS A 314 19.11 -7.71 -13.90
N GLU A 315 18.14 -8.61 -13.79
CA GLU A 315 17.72 -9.30 -12.54
C GLU A 315 18.84 -10.03 -11.79
N ASP A 316 19.88 -10.54 -12.48
CA ASP A 316 20.91 -11.39 -11.88
C ASP A 316 22.06 -10.63 -11.19
N GLU A 317 22.11 -9.30 -11.29
CA GLU A 317 23.20 -8.48 -10.74
C GLU A 317 22.78 -7.57 -9.58
N THR A 318 21.51 -7.56 -9.15
CA THR A 318 20.99 -6.60 -8.17
C THR A 318 20.62 -7.26 -6.84
N ILE A 319 21.11 -6.66 -5.75
CA ILE A 319 20.86 -7.07 -4.37
C ILE A 319 20.12 -5.96 -3.64
N LEU A 320 19.02 -6.27 -2.95
CA LEU A 320 18.33 -5.35 -2.05
C LEU A 320 18.66 -5.68 -0.59
N LEU A 321 19.35 -4.77 0.09
CA LEU A 321 19.59 -4.87 1.52
C LEU A 321 18.41 -4.28 2.28
N THR A 322 17.85 -5.08 3.19
CA THR A 322 16.72 -4.67 4.03
C THR A 322 16.73 -5.42 5.36
N HIS A 323 16.20 -4.79 6.42
CA HIS A 323 15.86 -5.48 7.68
C HIS A 323 14.37 -5.75 7.84
N ASP A 324 13.53 -5.33 6.88
CA ASP A 324 12.11 -5.59 6.97
C ASP A 324 11.83 -7.09 6.81
N LYS A 325 11.19 -7.69 7.82
CA LYS A 325 10.91 -9.13 7.85
C LYS A 325 9.90 -9.56 6.80
N ASP A 326 8.91 -8.71 6.51
CA ASP A 326 7.90 -8.98 5.50
C ASP A 326 8.55 -8.95 4.10
N LEU A 327 9.44 -7.99 3.87
CA LEU A 327 10.20 -7.86 2.62
C LEU A 327 11.22 -9.00 2.45
N LYS A 328 12.01 -9.32 3.47
CA LYS A 328 12.92 -10.49 3.47
C LYS A 328 12.16 -11.78 3.15
N SER A 329 11.00 -11.98 3.78
CA SER A 329 10.17 -13.17 3.54
C SER A 329 9.69 -13.22 2.09
N PHE A 330 9.32 -12.09 1.50
CA PHE A 330 8.90 -12.01 0.10
C PHE A 330 10.04 -12.28 -0.88
N LEU A 331 11.22 -11.66 -0.67
CA LEU A 331 12.41 -11.87 -1.51
C LEU A 331 12.88 -13.33 -1.56
N LYS A 332 12.57 -14.14 -0.53
CA LYS A 332 12.84 -15.58 -0.53
C LYS A 332 12.09 -16.34 -1.64
N PHE A 333 10.92 -15.84 -2.04
CA PHE A 333 10.05 -16.49 -3.02
C PHE A 333 10.21 -15.91 -4.42
N THR A 334 10.93 -14.80 -4.58
CA THR A 334 11.24 -14.23 -5.89
C THR A 334 12.37 -15.02 -6.54
N LYS A 335 12.10 -15.61 -7.71
CA LYS A 335 13.12 -16.34 -8.48
C LYS A 335 14.30 -15.42 -8.82
N ASN A 336 15.51 -15.97 -8.84
CA ASN A 336 16.76 -15.28 -9.21
C ASN A 336 17.18 -14.10 -8.30
N ASN A 337 16.49 -13.86 -7.17
CA ASN A 337 16.91 -12.83 -6.23
C ASN A 337 17.87 -13.40 -5.17
N HIS A 338 19.14 -12.99 -5.23
CA HIS A 338 20.19 -13.46 -4.32
C HIS A 338 20.37 -12.61 -3.06
N SER A 339 19.40 -11.74 -2.72
CA SER A 339 19.58 -10.75 -1.64
C SER A 339 19.74 -11.38 -0.26
N LEU A 340 19.00 -12.46 0.02
CA LEU A 340 19.09 -13.15 1.31
C LEU A 340 20.44 -13.85 1.49
N GLU A 341 20.85 -14.64 0.49
CA GLU A 341 22.16 -15.31 0.48
C GLU A 341 23.30 -14.30 0.62
N PHE A 342 23.17 -13.15 -0.06
CA PHE A 342 24.13 -12.06 0.04
C PHE A 342 24.19 -11.48 1.46
N MET A 343 23.04 -11.15 2.07
CA MET A 343 22.99 -10.63 3.43
C MET A 343 23.59 -11.62 4.45
N GLU A 344 23.22 -12.90 4.36
CA GLU A 344 23.74 -13.96 5.23
C GLU A 344 25.28 -14.09 5.09
N SER A 345 25.80 -14.08 3.86
CA SER A 345 27.25 -14.17 3.61
C SER A 345 28.05 -12.96 4.08
N ASN A 346 27.39 -11.81 4.33
CA ASN A 346 28.01 -10.58 4.80
C ASN A 346 27.63 -10.22 6.26
N ASN A 347 27.00 -11.12 7.00
CA ASN A 347 26.55 -10.93 8.39
C ASN A 347 25.57 -9.75 8.58
N ILE A 348 24.53 -9.68 7.74
CA ILE A 348 23.47 -8.63 7.75
C ILE A 348 22.07 -9.20 8.04
#